data_AF-A0A9D6EHE3-F1
#
_entry.id   AF-A0A9D6EHE3-F1
#
_cell.length_a   1.000
_cell.length_b   1.000
_cell.length_c   1.000
_cell.angle_alpha   90.00
_cell.angle_beta   90.00
_cell.angle_gamma   90.00
#
_symmetry.space_group_name_H-M   'P 1'
#
loop_
_entity.id
_entity.type
_entity.pdbx_description
1 polymer ?
#
loop_
_entity_poly.entity_id
_entity_poly.type
_entity_poly.pdbx_seq_one_letter_code
_entity_poly.pdbx_strand_id
1 'polypeptide(L)' 'MKINRQLVWDYPADVSPEDEGFRRWYVARVLTRGGIEDIRAMGLETIREYRPGIVLPRRIREFWEWYLKLKDAHGD' A
#
# COMPACT_ATOMS: atom_id res chain seq x y z
N MET A 1 3.59 9.19 -5.30
CA MET A 1 2.53 8.15 -5.35
C MET A 1 1.32 8.68 -6.09
N LYS A 2 0.83 7.98 -7.12
CA LYS A 2 -0.40 8.38 -7.84
C LYS A 2 -1.63 7.86 -7.08
N ILE A 3 -2.57 8.75 -6.79
CA ILE A 3 -3.80 8.41 -6.05
C ILE A 3 -4.91 8.00 -7.02
N ASN A 4 -5.45 6.79 -6.84
CA ASN A 4 -6.63 6.31 -7.53
C ASN A 4 -7.88 6.81 -6.79
N ARG A 5 -8.63 7.72 -7.43
CA ARG A 5 -9.81 8.35 -6.85
C ARG A 5 -10.93 7.35 -6.55
N GLN A 6 -10.97 6.20 -7.22
CA GLN A 6 -11.95 5.15 -6.95
C GLN A 6 -11.68 4.39 -5.65
N LEU A 7 -10.49 4.54 -5.03
CA LEU A 7 -10.18 3.90 -3.75
C LEU A 7 -10.42 4.81 -2.54
N VAL A 8 -10.64 6.12 -2.77
CA VAL A 8 -10.67 7.17 -1.73
C VAL A 8 -12.03 7.84 -1.56
N TRP A 9 -13.10 7.28 -2.14
CA TRP A 9 -14.44 7.86 -2.11
C TRP A 9 -15.03 8.03 -0.70
N ASP A 10 -14.51 7.28 0.29
CA ASP A 10 -14.89 7.31 1.71
C ASP A 10 -13.90 8.08 2.60
N TYR A 11 -12.89 8.73 2.01
CA TYR A 11 -11.90 9.50 2.76
C TYR A 11 -12.25 10.99 2.78
N PRO A 12 -12.02 11.71 3.91
CA PRO A 12 -12.29 13.14 3.99
C PRO A 12 -11.60 13.94 2.87
N ALA A 13 -12.36 14.80 2.20
CA ALA A 13 -11.92 15.53 1.00
C ALA A 13 -10.90 16.66 1.31
N ASP A 14 -10.84 17.09 2.57
CA ASP A 14 -9.99 18.16 3.09
C ASP A 14 -8.58 17.68 3.50
N VAL A 15 -8.33 16.38 3.49
CA VAL A 15 -7.01 15.84 3.85
C VAL A 15 -6.06 15.87 2.66
N SER A 16 -4.89 16.45 2.88
CA SER A 16 -3.84 16.50 1.87
C SER A 16 -3.31 15.10 1.53
N PRO A 17 -3.06 14.77 0.25
CA PRO A 17 -2.33 13.57 -0.14
C PRO A 17 -0.91 13.46 0.41
N GLU A 18 -0.37 14.57 0.93
CA GLU A 18 0.93 14.64 1.56
C GLU A 18 0.91 14.27 3.05
N ASP A 19 -0.28 14.22 3.64
CA ASP A 19 -0.45 13.81 5.03
C ASP A 19 -0.02 12.35 5.23
N GLU A 20 0.82 12.12 6.23
CA GLU A 20 1.37 10.80 6.54
C GLU A 20 0.28 9.80 6.98
N GLY A 21 -0.75 10.29 7.68
CA GLY A 21 -1.92 9.50 8.06
C GLY A 21 -2.69 9.03 6.82
N PHE A 22 -2.95 9.94 5.88
CA PHE A 22 -3.54 9.60 4.59
C PHE A 22 -2.69 8.60 3.82
N ARG A 23 -1.36 8.80 3.73
CA ARG A 23 -0.48 7.88 3.00
C ARG A 23 -0.53 6.47 3.57
N ARG A 24 -0.44 6.32 4.90
CA ARG A 24 -0.58 5.01 5.57
C ARG A 24 -1.93 4.36 5.28
N TRP A 25 -3.00 5.14 5.42
CA TRP A 25 -4.35 4.65 5.13
C TRP A 25 -4.49 4.22 3.67
N TYR A 26 -3.99 5.04 2.73
CA TYR A 26 -4.08 4.77 1.30
C TYR A 26 -3.25 3.56 0.90
N VAL A 27 -2.06 3.38 1.47
CA VAL A 27 -1.27 2.17 1.26
C VAL A 27 -2.06 0.95 1.71
N ALA A 28 -2.57 0.94 2.94
CA ALA A 28 -3.38 -0.18 3.44
C ALA A 28 -4.61 -0.46 2.55
N ARG A 29 -5.25 0.61 2.03
CA ARG A 29 -6.40 0.54 1.14
C ARG A 29 -6.06 -0.12 -0.18
N VAL A 30 -4.97 0.29 -0.84
CA VAL A 30 -4.51 -0.31 -2.11
C VAL A 30 -4.11 -1.76 -1.88
N LEU A 31 -3.38 -2.08 -0.80
CA LEU A 31 -2.97 -3.46 -0.52
C LEU A 31 -4.16 -4.41 -0.26
N THR A 32 -5.30 -3.87 0.16
CA THR A 32 -6.50 -4.65 0.48
C THR A 32 -7.52 -4.68 -0.66
N ARG A 33 -7.65 -3.58 -1.42
CA ARG A 33 -8.74 -3.37 -2.40
C ARG A 33 -8.28 -2.90 -3.78
N GLY A 34 -7.00 -2.56 -3.94
CA GLY A 34 -6.44 -2.11 -5.20
C GLY A 34 -6.15 -3.26 -6.15
N GLY A 35 -6.06 -2.92 -7.45
CA GLY A 35 -5.66 -3.85 -8.50
C GLY A 35 -4.14 -3.90 -8.70
N ILE A 36 -3.71 -4.75 -9.65
CA ILE A 36 -2.29 -4.88 -10.00
C ILE A 36 -1.68 -3.57 -10.49
N GLU A 37 -2.46 -2.74 -11.20
CA GLU A 37 -2.01 -1.44 -11.72
C GLU A 37 -1.80 -0.42 -10.59
N ASP A 38 -2.63 -0.45 -9.54
CA ASP A 38 -2.45 0.40 -8.36
C ASP A 38 -1.18 0.01 -7.58
N ILE A 39 -0.96 -1.30 -7.43
CA ILE A 39 0.24 -1.85 -6.78
C ILE A 39 1.50 -1.46 -7.56
N ARG A 40 1.48 -1.57 -8.89
CA ARG A 40 2.60 -1.14 -9.76
C ARG A 40 2.87 0.35 -9.65
N ALA A 41 1.83 1.18 -9.66
CA ALA A 41 1.95 2.63 -9.54
C ALA A 41 2.45 3.08 -8.15
N MET A 42 2.17 2.29 -7.11
CA MET A 42 2.70 2.52 -5.77
C MET A 42 4.19 2.15 -5.67
N GLY A 43 4.59 1.07 -6.33
CA GLY A 43 5.96 0.55 -6.29
C GLY A 43 6.24 -0.26 -5.02
N LEU A 44 7.14 -1.24 -5.13
CA LEU A 44 7.47 -2.14 -4.03
C LEU A 44 8.18 -1.43 -2.87
N GLU A 45 8.98 -0.41 -3.13
CA GLU A 45 9.68 0.36 -2.09
C GLU A 45 8.72 1.04 -1.13
N THR A 46 7.66 1.67 -1.65
CA THR A 46 6.59 2.25 -0.82
C THR A 46 5.93 1.18 0.04
N ILE A 47 5.71 -0.02 -0.50
CA ILE A 47 5.12 -1.13 0.27
C ILE A 47 6.07 -1.56 1.38
N ARG A 48 7.38 -1.70 1.10
CA ARG A 48 8.40 -2.05 2.11
C ARG A 48 8.45 -1.02 3.24
N GLU A 49 8.42 0.26 2.90
CA GLU A 49 8.50 1.37 3.85
C GLU A 49 7.27 1.42 4.77
N TYR A 50 6.05 1.35 4.21
CA TYR A 50 4.83 1.58 4.96
C TYR A 50 4.28 0.32 5.66
N ARG A 51 4.54 -0.89 5.13
CA ARG A 51 4.00 -2.15 5.66
C ARG A 51 4.19 -2.33 7.18
N PRO A 52 5.36 -2.03 7.79
CA PRO A 52 5.55 -2.18 9.23
C PRO A 52 4.62 -1.32 10.09
N GLY A 53 4.15 -0.18 9.55
CA GLY A 53 3.35 0.82 10.27
C GLY A 53 1.85 0.78 9.99
N ILE A 54 1.36 -0.18 9.20
CA ILE A 54 -0.05 -0.26 8.79
C ILE A 54 -0.69 -1.58 9.21
N VAL A 55 -1.97 -1.50 9.58
CA VAL A 55 -2.76 -2.69 9.92
C VAL A 55 -3.36 -3.27 8.65
N LEU A 56 -3.05 -4.54 8.38
CA LEU A 56 -3.57 -5.29 7.23
C LEU A 56 -4.32 -6.54 7.70
N PRO A 57 -5.32 -7.02 6.94
CA PRO A 57 -5.89 -8.35 7.16
C PRO A 57 -4.80 -9.42 7.13
N ARG A 58 -4.89 -10.40 8.03
CA ARG A 58 -3.82 -11.42 8.25
C ARG A 58 -3.29 -12.03 6.96
N ARG A 59 -4.18 -12.51 6.08
CA ARG A 59 -3.80 -13.15 4.81
C ARG A 59 -3.04 -12.21 3.87
N ILE A 60 -3.42 -10.93 3.83
CA ILE A 60 -2.75 -9.91 3.00
C ILE A 60 -1.37 -9.60 3.56
N ARG A 61 -1.26 -9.47 4.88
CA ARG A 61 0.02 -9.28 5.56
C ARG A 61 0.98 -10.44 5.29
N GLU A 62 0.51 -11.67 5.48
CA GLU A 62 1.29 -12.89 5.25
C GLU A 62 1.77 -12.98 3.78
N PHE A 63 0.91 -12.63 2.83
CA PHE A 63 1.28 -12.57 1.41
C PHE A 63 2.43 -11.60 1.15
N TRP A 64 2.33 -10.36 1.64
CA TRP A 64 3.37 -9.35 1.42
C TRP A 64 4.68 -9.68 2.13
N GLU A 65 4.61 -10.26 3.34
CA GLU A 65 5.80 -10.75 4.05
C GLU A 65 6.50 -11.86 3.27
N TRP A 66 5.77 -12.81 2.72
CA TRP A 66 6.32 -13.86 1.86
C TRP A 66 6.91 -13.30 0.57
N TYR A 67 6.16 -12.44 -0.13
CA TYR A 67 6.55 -11.90 -1.43
C TYR A 67 7.83 -11.05 -1.34
N LEU A 68 7.93 -10.17 -0.34
CA LEU A 68 9.11 -9.32 -0.16
C LEU A 68 10.34 -10.15 0.21
N LYS A 69 10.19 -11.17 1.08
CA LYS A 69 11.29 -12.12 1.38
C LYS A 69 11.77 -12.86 0.14
N LEU A 70 10.85 -13.26 -0.73
CA LEU A 70 11.19 -13.91 -2.00
C LEU A 70 12.00 -12.95 -2.89
N LYS A 71 11.56 -11.69 -3.04
CA LYS A 71 12.30 -10.68 -3.83
C LYS A 71 13.69 -10.41 -3.27
N ASP A 72 13.83 -10.31 -1.95
CA ASP A 72 15.13 -10.09 -1.29
C ASP A 72 16.11 -11.23 -1.52
N ALA A 73 15.62 -12.47 -1.52
CA ALA A 73 16.46 -13.65 -1.78
C ALA A 73 16.92 -13.76 -3.24
N HIS A 74 16.20 -13.14 -4.18
CA HIS A 74 16.46 -13.22 -5.61
C HIS A 74 17.18 -11.98 -6.19
N GLY A 75 17.52 -10.98 -5.37
CA GLY A 75 18.39 -9.86 -5.75
C GLY A 75 17.85 -9.04 -6.93
N ASP A 76 16.62 -8.55 -6.80
CA ASP A 76 15.98 -7.67 -7.79
C ASP A 76 15.89 -6.23 -7.26
#